data_AF-A0A183VCI4-F1
#
_entry.id   AF-A0A183VCI4-F1
#
_cell.length_a   1.000
_cell.length_b   1.000
_cell.length_c   1.000
_cell.angle_alpha   90.00
_cell.angle_beta   90.00
_cell.angle_gamma   90.00
#
_symmetry.space_group_name_H-M   'P 1'
#
loop_
_entity.id
_entity.type
_entity.pdbx_description
1 polymer ?
#
loop_
_entity_poly.entity_id
_entity_poly.type
_entity_poly.pdbx_seq_one_letter_code
_entity_poly.pdbx_strand_id
1 'polypeptide(L)'
;MKAIQSPSSNIAPIQNDPTEPSIDLGHQSDVVLDPSTMPFPESVRSEALEPFLNNQNSTVLAPLGQADTFALELDHPTAVSGPVAIQLHYLRRWPSSWHNRIIGKIAEDNQIPSQTDVISSTFEDPEFACDISDSRNAIVFCQGELLHAVMMLHLFDDSKTFVDKPLKMDPDLIVARFKERFPHTLTTQHRDAIRAFVDEHFDVEGNELEECDPIDWDEQPKKLLTIDDPVLREFALKINSIWKKLCRTVKKEVAEQPERFSFLYVPNEFVIPGGRFREFYYWDTYWVVKGLLASGMHETTKRMIANFKHLIERNGFIPNGGRIYYMRRSQPPMFIPMVYEYHTVTKDDQFLYSAIEAMEKEMDFWKTKRTVNISKNNRNFTVFRYRADSNVPRPESYREDYETAEKVSIERKRRLWRDIASAAESGWDFSSRWMADGQTMHTIETSDIAPVDLNAFMCWNMAILAHLHGRLGNHTRRAELFRERNEFVDTFTEVFFDGREGVWFDVRVQTGEWAQDAYPSVAAPLFTECYHRLDERMMMDVLDTLERYGFLGFPGGIPTRFVFF
;
A
#
# COMPACT_ATOMS: atom_id res chain seq x y z
N MET A 1 14.22 -30.56 63.17
CA MET A 1 14.32 -32.04 63.26
C MET A 1 15.38 -32.51 62.27
N LYS A 2 16.28 -33.39 62.75
CA LYS A 2 17.37 -34.16 62.11
C LYS A 2 17.12 -34.53 60.62
N ALA A 3 18.09 -34.75 59.71
CA ALA A 3 19.56 -34.75 59.72
C ALA A 3 20.08 -35.25 58.33
N ILE A 4 21.22 -34.71 57.84
CA ILE A 4 22.43 -35.42 57.31
C ILE A 4 22.23 -36.27 56.00
N GLN A 5 22.99 -36.18 54.90
CA GLN A 5 24.46 -36.28 54.70
C GLN A 5 24.85 -36.00 53.22
N SER A 6 25.98 -35.33 53.00
CA SER A 6 26.86 -35.46 51.80
C SER A 6 28.09 -36.29 52.22
N PRO A 7 28.93 -36.89 51.32
CA PRO A 7 30.00 -36.10 50.66
C PRO A 7 30.64 -36.64 49.34
N SER A 8 31.45 -35.75 48.72
CA SER A 8 32.78 -35.93 48.05
C SER A 8 32.91 -36.78 46.77
N SER A 9 33.49 -36.37 45.62
CA SER A 9 34.60 -35.47 45.16
C SER A 9 35.97 -36.16 44.91
N ASN A 10 36.54 -35.87 43.73
CA ASN A 10 37.94 -35.98 43.25
C ASN A 10 38.37 -37.38 42.71
N ILE A 11 39.15 -37.53 41.62
CA ILE A 11 40.52 -37.02 41.32
C ILE A 11 40.81 -37.11 39.78
N ALA A 12 41.72 -36.27 39.26
CA ALA A 12 42.21 -36.14 37.86
C ALA A 12 43.48 -37.01 37.55
N PRO A 13 44.40 -36.63 36.61
CA PRO A 13 44.56 -37.00 35.18
C PRO A 13 45.81 -37.91 34.87
N ILE A 14 45.96 -38.48 33.65
CA ILE A 14 47.21 -39.16 33.17
C ILE A 14 47.46 -38.98 31.65
N GLN A 15 48.74 -38.82 31.26
CA GLN A 15 49.35 -38.66 29.91
C GLN A 15 50.12 -39.93 29.42
N ASN A 16 50.30 -40.04 28.08
CA ASN A 16 51.37 -40.70 27.26
C ASN A 16 51.44 -42.27 27.22
N ASP A 17 51.74 -43.03 26.14
CA ASP A 17 52.18 -42.89 24.72
C ASP A 17 52.13 -44.35 24.06
N PRO A 18 52.83 -44.72 22.95
CA PRO A 18 52.62 -44.54 21.49
C PRO A 18 52.28 -45.83 20.69
N THR A 19 51.74 -45.70 19.46
CA THR A 19 52.03 -46.62 18.33
C THR A 19 51.84 -45.93 16.96
N GLU A 20 52.90 -45.87 16.16
CA GLU A 20 52.95 -45.57 14.72
C GLU A 20 52.86 -46.91 13.91
N PRO A 21 52.56 -46.95 12.57
CA PRO A 21 53.26 -46.17 11.54
C PRO A 21 52.40 -45.58 10.39
N SER A 22 53.10 -44.73 9.64
CA SER A 22 52.76 -43.89 8.49
C SER A 22 52.24 -44.61 7.23
N ILE A 23 51.33 -43.93 6.50
CA ILE A 23 51.30 -43.91 5.02
C ILE A 23 50.90 -42.49 4.55
N ASP A 24 51.76 -41.94 3.69
CA ASP A 24 51.70 -40.68 2.95
C ASP A 24 50.80 -40.82 1.71
N LEU A 25 49.81 -39.93 1.53
CA LEU A 25 49.21 -39.61 0.23
C LEU A 25 48.61 -38.18 0.22
N GLY A 26 49.31 -37.27 -0.45
CA GLY A 26 48.69 -36.43 -1.49
C GLY A 26 47.98 -35.14 -1.06
N HIS A 27 48.66 -34.02 -1.30
CA HIS A 27 48.05 -32.70 -1.47
C HIS A 27 46.96 -32.70 -2.56
N GLN A 28 45.72 -32.39 -2.18
CA GLN A 28 44.77 -31.64 -3.02
C GLN A 28 44.17 -30.53 -2.15
N SER A 29 44.45 -29.31 -2.56
CA SER A 29 43.89 -28.08 -1.99
C SER A 29 42.44 -27.92 -2.43
N ASP A 30 41.50 -28.19 -1.53
CA ASP A 30 40.12 -27.73 -1.68
C ASP A 30 40.06 -26.24 -1.36
N VAL A 31 39.89 -25.43 -2.40
CA VAL A 31 39.53 -24.02 -2.29
C VAL A 31 38.08 -23.96 -1.81
N VAL A 32 37.89 -23.75 -0.51
CA VAL A 32 36.60 -23.34 0.05
C VAL A 32 36.36 -21.89 -0.38
N LEU A 33 35.49 -21.70 -1.37
CA LEU A 33 35.01 -20.36 -1.74
C LEU A 33 34.11 -19.83 -0.63
N ASP A 34 34.59 -18.78 0.04
CA ASP A 34 33.85 -18.01 1.03
C ASP A 34 32.69 -17.22 0.36
N PRO A 35 31.42 -17.49 0.71
CA PRO A 35 30.26 -16.77 0.17
C PRO A 35 30.18 -15.28 0.60
N SER A 36 31.12 -14.80 1.42
CA SER A 36 31.13 -13.42 1.93
C SER A 36 31.60 -12.36 0.92
N THR A 37 32.07 -12.75 -0.27
CA THR A 37 32.72 -11.84 -1.24
C THR A 37 31.97 -11.60 -2.55
N MET A 38 30.74 -12.06 -2.73
CA MET A 38 29.95 -11.67 -3.91
C MET A 38 29.29 -10.30 -3.73
N PRO A 39 29.68 -9.26 -4.50
CA PRO A 39 28.93 -8.01 -4.54
C PRO A 39 27.58 -8.25 -5.24
N PHE A 40 26.50 -7.72 -4.65
CA PHE A 40 25.26 -7.49 -5.40
C PHE A 40 25.58 -6.48 -6.51
N PRO A 41 25.28 -6.77 -7.79
CA PRO A 41 25.54 -5.82 -8.86
C PRO A 41 24.71 -4.55 -8.63
N GLU A 42 25.37 -3.40 -8.63
CA GLU A 42 24.72 -2.15 -8.98
C GLU A 42 24.10 -2.33 -10.37
N SER A 43 22.82 -2.05 -10.48
CA SER A 43 22.04 -2.09 -11.72
C SER A 43 22.84 -1.55 -12.90
N VAL A 44 22.83 -2.31 -14.00
CA VAL A 44 23.37 -1.94 -15.32
C VAL A 44 22.88 -0.53 -15.69
N ARG A 45 23.77 0.46 -15.56
CA ARG A 45 23.64 1.75 -16.23
C ARG A 45 24.12 1.59 -17.66
N SER A 46 23.17 1.68 -18.59
CA SER A 46 23.29 2.23 -19.95
C SER A 46 24.60 2.00 -20.72
N GLU A 47 24.78 0.83 -21.32
CA GLU A 47 25.60 0.66 -22.54
C GLU A 47 25.03 -0.47 -23.40
N ALA A 48 23.87 -0.27 -24.03
CA ALA A 48 23.37 -1.16 -25.09
C ALA A 48 22.24 -0.54 -25.92
N LEU A 49 22.36 0.70 -26.38
CA LEU A 49 21.49 1.24 -27.44
C LEU A 49 22.28 2.24 -28.30
N GLU A 50 23.02 1.73 -29.28
CA GLU A 50 23.26 2.24 -30.65
C GLU A 50 24.42 1.45 -31.28
N PRO A 51 24.31 0.97 -32.54
CA PRO A 51 24.09 1.83 -33.69
C PRO A 51 23.08 1.29 -34.72
N PHE A 52 22.00 2.02 -34.96
CA PHE A 52 21.25 1.98 -36.21
C PHE A 52 20.96 3.40 -36.71
N LEU A 53 22.03 4.17 -36.92
CA LEU A 53 22.00 5.39 -37.72
C LEU A 53 23.20 5.37 -38.67
N ASN A 54 23.04 4.66 -39.78
CA ASN A 54 23.69 5.00 -41.05
C ASN A 54 23.17 4.10 -42.18
N ASN A 55 22.17 4.57 -42.92
CA ASN A 55 22.22 4.46 -44.37
C ASN A 55 21.25 5.47 -45.01
N GLN A 56 21.82 6.57 -45.48
CA GLN A 56 21.22 7.30 -46.58
C GLN A 56 21.47 6.53 -47.87
N ASN A 57 20.41 6.21 -48.61
CA ASN A 57 20.48 6.28 -50.06
C ASN A 57 19.09 6.54 -50.65
N SER A 58 19.06 7.60 -51.45
CA SER A 58 17.96 8.21 -52.17
C SER A 58 17.51 7.39 -53.39
N THR A 59 16.20 7.34 -53.65
CA THR A 59 15.65 7.44 -55.03
C THR A 59 14.15 7.82 -55.07
N VAL A 60 13.90 9.10 -55.40
CA VAL A 60 12.95 9.69 -56.38
C VAL A 60 11.54 9.07 -56.63
N LEU A 61 10.52 9.83 -56.20
CA LEU A 61 9.24 10.28 -56.82
C LEU A 61 8.42 9.40 -57.80
N ALA A 62 7.11 9.21 -57.51
CA ALA A 62 5.97 9.86 -58.19
C ALA A 62 4.58 9.47 -57.56
N PRO A 63 3.51 10.28 -57.72
CA PRO A 63 2.36 10.36 -56.80
C PRO A 63 1.01 9.88 -57.38
N LEU A 64 -0.01 9.67 -56.52
CA LEU A 64 -1.48 9.62 -56.75
C LEU A 64 -2.11 9.36 -55.36
N GLY A 65 -3.19 9.97 -54.86
CA GLY A 65 -4.19 10.89 -55.36
C GLY A 65 -5.06 11.37 -54.18
N GLN A 66 -5.89 12.38 -54.47
CA GLN A 66 -6.71 13.23 -53.58
C GLN A 66 -7.81 12.53 -52.75
N ALA A 67 -8.37 13.35 -51.84
CA ALA A 67 -9.70 13.32 -51.19
C ALA A 67 -9.67 12.81 -49.72
N ASP A 68 -10.23 13.48 -48.70
CA ASP A 68 -11.03 14.70 -48.62
C ASP A 68 -10.81 15.37 -47.25
N THR A 69 -10.73 16.69 -47.28
CA THR A 69 -10.76 17.59 -46.12
C THR A 69 -12.20 17.81 -45.65
N PHE A 70 -12.47 17.60 -44.36
CA PHE A 70 -13.52 18.33 -43.66
C PHE A 70 -12.87 19.23 -42.61
N ALA A 71 -12.88 20.53 -42.92
CA ALA A 71 -12.56 21.60 -42.00
C ALA A 71 -13.78 21.88 -41.11
N LEU A 72 -13.55 22.09 -39.81
CA LEU A 72 -14.41 22.92 -38.99
C LEU A 72 -13.53 23.84 -38.15
N GLU A 73 -13.89 25.11 -38.21
CA GLU A 73 -13.11 26.30 -37.86
C GLU A 73 -12.77 26.40 -36.37
N LEU A 74 -11.55 26.88 -36.12
CA LEU A 74 -11.05 27.38 -34.86
C LEU A 74 -11.50 28.83 -34.68
N ASP A 75 -12.19 29.11 -33.57
CA ASP A 75 -12.23 30.45 -32.99
C ASP A 75 -11.41 30.47 -31.70
N HIS A 76 -10.34 31.28 -31.70
CA HIS A 76 -9.62 31.71 -30.50
C HIS A 76 -10.29 32.97 -29.92
N PRO A 77 -10.14 33.20 -28.60
CA PRO A 77 -9.14 34.20 -28.22
C PRO A 77 -8.30 33.84 -26.99
N THR A 78 -6.97 34.03 -27.18
CA THR A 78 -5.97 34.63 -26.27
C THR A 78 -5.81 34.16 -24.81
N ALA A 79 -4.75 33.37 -24.61
CA ALA A 79 -3.63 33.48 -23.65
C ALA A 79 -3.83 34.16 -22.27
N VAL A 80 -3.44 33.46 -21.19
CA VAL A 80 -2.18 33.67 -20.41
C VAL A 80 -2.06 32.65 -19.23
N SER A 81 -0.86 32.08 -19.10
CA SER A 81 -0.16 31.51 -17.91
C SER A 81 -0.41 30.06 -17.41
N GLY A 82 0.63 29.22 -17.60
CA GLY A 82 1.17 28.29 -16.59
C GLY A 82 0.78 26.79 -16.67
N PRO A 83 1.73 25.85 -16.89
CA PRO A 83 1.43 24.42 -16.86
C PRO A 83 1.68 23.86 -15.45
N VAL A 84 0.62 23.83 -14.64
CA VAL A 84 0.49 22.88 -13.51
C VAL A 84 -0.96 22.38 -13.54
N ALA A 85 -1.23 21.43 -14.44
CA ALA A 85 -2.53 20.79 -14.56
C ALA A 85 -2.36 19.37 -15.09
N ILE A 86 -1.75 18.49 -14.30
CA ILE A 86 -1.91 17.04 -14.45
C ILE A 86 -2.10 16.45 -13.05
N GLN A 87 -3.30 16.64 -12.50
CA GLN A 87 -3.90 15.81 -11.48
C GLN A 87 -5.33 16.31 -11.28
N LEU A 88 -6.25 15.80 -12.10
CA LEU A 88 -7.70 15.93 -11.95
C LEU A 88 -8.32 15.23 -13.16
N HIS A 89 -8.46 13.90 -13.12
CA HIS A 89 -9.51 13.17 -13.87
C HIS A 89 -9.54 11.66 -13.55
N TYR A 90 -9.61 11.27 -12.27
CA TYR A 90 -10.12 9.93 -11.90
C TYR A 90 -10.97 10.00 -10.64
N LEU A 91 -12.01 10.83 -10.69
CA LEU A 91 -13.30 10.53 -10.08
C LEU A 91 -14.32 10.97 -11.12
N ARG A 92 -14.99 10.00 -11.76
CA ARG A 92 -16.24 10.34 -12.44
C ARG A 92 -17.10 11.03 -11.40
N ARG A 93 -17.36 12.31 -11.62
CA ARG A 93 -18.50 13.02 -11.04
C ARG A 93 -19.70 12.12 -11.34
N TRP A 94 -20.23 11.47 -10.31
CA TRP A 94 -21.43 10.66 -10.46
C TRP A 94 -22.49 11.53 -11.14
N PRO A 95 -23.20 11.04 -12.17
CA PRO A 95 -24.15 11.87 -12.89
C PRO A 95 -25.12 12.51 -11.91
N SER A 96 -25.33 13.82 -12.02
CA SER A 96 -26.29 14.59 -11.23
C SER A 96 -27.72 14.02 -11.29
N SER A 97 -28.00 13.10 -12.23
CA SER A 97 -29.23 12.32 -12.30
C SER A 97 -29.39 11.26 -11.19
N TRP A 98 -28.31 10.83 -10.52
CA TRP A 98 -28.38 9.92 -9.36
C TRP A 98 -28.84 10.64 -8.08
N HIS A 99 -28.38 11.88 -7.88
CA HIS A 99 -28.87 12.75 -6.79
C HIS A 99 -30.39 12.90 -6.83
N ASN A 100 -30.96 13.07 -8.04
CA ASN A 100 -32.41 13.26 -8.20
C ASN A 100 -33.23 11.96 -8.02
N ARG A 101 -32.66 10.78 -8.29
CA ARG A 101 -33.37 9.50 -8.08
C ARG A 101 -33.46 9.09 -6.61
N ILE A 102 -32.43 9.40 -5.83
CA ILE A 102 -32.39 9.07 -4.39
C ILE A 102 -33.21 10.08 -3.59
N ILE A 103 -33.14 11.38 -3.89
CA ILE A 103 -34.11 12.35 -3.31
C ILE A 103 -35.55 11.93 -3.64
N GLY A 104 -35.80 11.37 -4.82
CA GLY A 104 -37.11 10.83 -5.21
C GLY A 104 -37.55 9.57 -4.45
N LYS A 105 -36.63 8.70 -4.02
CA LYS A 105 -36.94 7.46 -3.26
C LYS A 105 -36.98 7.69 -1.74
N ILE A 106 -36.14 8.59 -1.23
CA ILE A 106 -36.15 9.10 0.15
C ILE A 106 -37.40 9.95 0.42
N ALA A 107 -38.05 10.49 -0.63
CA ALA A 107 -39.30 11.23 -0.49
C ALA A 107 -40.51 10.33 -0.13
N GLU A 108 -40.43 9.01 -0.31
CA GLU A 108 -41.55 8.10 0.02
C GLU A 108 -41.49 7.55 1.45
N ASP A 109 -40.31 7.45 2.07
CA ASP A 109 -40.12 7.10 3.48
C ASP A 109 -39.32 8.19 4.19
N ASN A 110 -39.95 8.92 5.11
CA ASN A 110 -39.30 10.00 5.88
C ASN A 110 -38.11 9.52 6.74
N GLN A 111 -37.89 8.22 6.93
CA GLN A 111 -36.84 7.67 7.79
C GLN A 111 -35.51 7.51 7.05
N ILE A 112 -34.39 7.66 7.78
CA ILE A 112 -33.08 7.27 7.22
C ILE A 112 -32.99 5.74 7.12
N PRO A 113 -32.20 5.18 6.18
CA PRO A 113 -31.93 3.74 6.11
C PRO A 113 -31.53 3.17 7.47
N SER A 114 -31.88 1.91 7.75
CA SER A 114 -31.59 1.30 9.03
C SER A 114 -30.12 0.85 9.13
N GLN A 115 -29.54 0.97 10.33
CA GLN A 115 -28.23 0.41 10.65
C GLN A 115 -28.29 -1.09 10.99
N THR A 116 -29.47 -1.74 10.98
CA THR A 116 -29.64 -3.16 11.37
C THR A 116 -28.64 -4.08 10.69
N ASP A 117 -28.46 -3.95 9.37
CA ASP A 117 -27.56 -4.82 8.61
C ASP A 117 -26.08 -4.62 8.97
N VAL A 118 -25.74 -3.42 9.45
CA VAL A 118 -24.37 -3.06 9.83
C VAL A 118 -24.03 -3.58 11.23
N ILE A 119 -25.01 -3.67 12.15
CA ILE A 119 -24.81 -4.16 13.53
C ILE A 119 -25.26 -5.60 13.76
N SER A 120 -25.99 -6.21 12.83
CA SER A 120 -26.53 -7.56 12.97
C SER A 120 -25.43 -8.62 12.97
N SER A 121 -25.55 -9.59 13.88
CA SER A 121 -24.74 -10.81 13.98
C SER A 121 -25.43 -12.05 13.40
N THR A 122 -26.54 -11.89 12.66
CA THR A 122 -27.34 -13.04 12.17
C THR A 122 -26.56 -14.00 11.28
N PHE A 123 -25.67 -13.50 10.42
CA PHE A 123 -24.88 -14.32 9.48
C PHE A 123 -23.40 -14.39 9.87
N GLU A 124 -22.84 -13.28 10.33
CA GLU A 124 -21.47 -13.15 10.79
C GLU A 124 -21.40 -11.95 11.74
N ASP A 125 -20.60 -12.04 12.80
CA ASP A 125 -20.41 -10.93 13.73
C ASP A 125 -19.80 -9.70 13.03
N PRO A 126 -20.24 -8.48 13.38
CA PRO A 126 -19.64 -7.27 12.85
C PRO A 126 -18.22 -7.08 13.38
N GLU A 127 -17.26 -7.04 12.46
CA GLU A 127 -15.90 -6.58 12.67
C GLU A 127 -15.78 -5.16 12.13
N PHE A 128 -15.74 -4.18 13.04
CA PHE A 128 -15.62 -2.77 12.70
C PHE A 128 -14.21 -2.39 12.28
N ALA A 129 -14.06 -1.30 11.53
CA ALA A 129 -12.77 -0.77 11.07
C ALA A 129 -11.84 -0.30 12.22
N CYS A 130 -12.42 -0.03 13.40
CA CYS A 130 -11.72 0.12 14.67
C CYS A 130 -12.70 -0.09 15.84
N ASP A 131 -12.18 -0.40 17.02
CA ASP A 131 -12.98 -0.57 18.23
C ASP A 131 -12.33 0.08 19.48
N ILE A 132 -12.90 -0.19 20.66
CA ILE A 132 -12.45 0.40 21.93
C ILE A 132 -11.00 0.00 22.31
N SER A 133 -10.50 -1.13 21.79
CA SER A 133 -9.11 -1.54 21.98
C SER A 133 -8.13 -0.70 21.16
N ASP A 134 -8.59 -0.13 20.05
CA ASP A 134 -7.83 0.83 19.25
C ASP A 134 -7.89 2.24 19.87
N SER A 135 -9.11 2.72 20.17
CA SER A 135 -9.33 4.04 20.79
C SER A 135 -10.77 4.22 21.31
N ARG A 136 -10.94 5.01 22.38
CA ARG A 136 -12.26 5.34 22.96
C ARG A 136 -13.21 6.02 21.97
N ASN A 137 -12.68 6.73 20.99
CA ASN A 137 -13.46 7.44 19.99
C ASN A 137 -13.93 6.59 18.79
N ALA A 138 -13.68 5.28 18.81
CA ALA A 138 -14.23 4.36 17.81
C ALA A 138 -15.76 4.49 17.71
N ILE A 139 -16.46 4.75 18.82
CA ILE A 139 -17.92 4.96 18.89
C ILE A 139 -18.43 6.16 18.08
N VAL A 140 -17.55 7.08 17.69
CA VAL A 140 -17.88 8.23 16.85
C VAL A 140 -17.39 8.01 15.41
N PHE A 141 -16.19 7.47 15.24
CA PHE A 141 -15.50 7.44 13.95
C PHE A 141 -15.59 6.11 13.19
N CYS A 142 -15.90 4.99 13.86
CA CYS A 142 -15.93 3.66 13.26
C CYS A 142 -17.27 2.94 13.42
N GLN A 143 -18.07 3.33 14.42
CA GLN A 143 -19.35 2.69 14.73
C GLN A 143 -20.35 3.73 15.24
N GLY A 144 -21.55 3.27 15.61
CA GLY A 144 -22.55 4.09 16.30
C GLY A 144 -23.54 4.83 15.40
N GLU A 145 -24.59 5.34 16.04
CA GLU A 145 -25.73 6.00 15.39
C GLU A 145 -25.37 7.37 14.84
N LEU A 146 -24.48 8.13 15.51
CA LEU A 146 -24.03 9.43 15.03
C LEU A 146 -23.33 9.31 13.67
N LEU A 147 -22.39 8.38 13.53
CA LEU A 147 -21.73 8.10 12.26
C LEU A 147 -22.76 7.74 11.19
N HIS A 148 -23.64 6.79 11.49
CA HIS A 148 -24.66 6.33 10.56
C HIS A 148 -25.58 7.46 10.10
N ALA A 149 -26.07 8.28 11.03
CA ALA A 149 -26.94 9.41 10.74
C ALA A 149 -26.28 10.45 9.84
N VAL A 150 -25.03 10.83 10.14
CA VAL A 150 -24.28 11.80 9.33
C VAL A 150 -24.10 11.31 7.88
N MET A 151 -23.81 10.02 7.72
CA MET A 151 -23.59 9.41 6.41
C MET A 151 -24.89 9.30 5.60
N MET A 152 -25.95 8.78 6.23
CA MET A 152 -27.25 8.56 5.58
C MET A 152 -28.05 9.84 5.33
N LEU A 153 -27.74 10.94 6.03
CA LEU A 153 -28.34 12.26 5.76
C LEU A 153 -27.57 13.08 4.72
N HIS A 154 -26.51 12.52 4.14
CA HIS A 154 -25.65 13.17 3.15
C HIS A 154 -25.25 14.58 3.61
N LEU A 155 -24.72 14.66 4.85
CA LEU A 155 -24.28 15.95 5.36
C LEU A 155 -23.08 16.46 4.57
N PHE A 156 -22.16 15.60 4.17
CA PHE A 156 -21.01 16.02 3.38
C PHE A 156 -21.00 15.33 2.03
N ASP A 157 -20.53 16.05 1.01
CA ASP A 157 -20.38 15.51 -0.35
C ASP A 157 -19.41 14.32 -0.34
N ASP A 158 -18.31 14.43 0.41
CA ASP A 158 -17.37 13.33 0.66
C ASP A 158 -17.57 12.77 2.08
N SER A 159 -17.87 11.48 2.18
CA SER A 159 -18.01 10.73 3.44
C SER A 159 -16.79 10.90 4.36
N LYS A 160 -15.58 11.01 3.80
CA LYS A 160 -14.34 11.21 4.55
C LYS A 160 -14.33 12.50 5.36
N THR A 161 -15.09 13.52 4.95
CA THR A 161 -15.12 14.83 5.61
C THR A 161 -15.49 14.72 7.08
N PHE A 162 -16.51 13.92 7.44
CA PHE A 162 -16.97 13.83 8.83
C PHE A 162 -15.96 13.10 9.71
N VAL A 163 -15.44 11.96 9.24
CA VAL A 163 -14.54 11.11 10.03
C VAL A 163 -13.15 11.73 10.21
N ASP A 164 -12.84 12.81 9.49
CA ASP A 164 -11.61 13.59 9.65
C ASP A 164 -11.76 14.81 10.57
N LYS A 165 -12.97 15.10 11.07
CA LYS A 165 -13.19 16.24 11.96
C LYS A 165 -12.77 15.90 13.40
N PRO A 166 -11.87 16.69 14.02
CA PRO A 166 -11.57 16.56 15.43
C PRO A 166 -12.79 16.83 16.30
N LEU A 167 -12.87 16.15 17.45
CA LEU A 167 -13.86 16.37 18.47
C LEU A 167 -13.47 17.58 19.33
N LYS A 168 -14.43 18.44 19.67
CA LYS A 168 -14.21 19.54 20.61
C LYS A 168 -14.15 19.09 22.08
N MET A 169 -14.54 17.85 22.36
CA MET A 169 -14.62 17.27 23.71
C MET A 169 -14.57 15.74 23.67
N ASP A 170 -14.63 15.12 24.84
CA ASP A 170 -14.57 13.66 25.00
C ASP A 170 -15.68 12.95 24.18
N PRO A 171 -15.36 11.86 23.45
CA PRO A 171 -16.30 11.14 22.60
C PRO A 171 -17.54 10.63 23.34
N ASP A 172 -17.40 10.21 24.60
CA ASP A 172 -18.53 9.67 25.37
C ASP A 172 -19.56 10.77 25.67
N LEU A 173 -19.09 11.99 25.92
CA LEU A 173 -19.95 13.16 26.13
C LEU A 173 -20.67 13.57 24.84
N ILE A 174 -19.98 13.52 23.68
CA ILE A 174 -20.60 13.79 22.38
C ILE A 174 -21.72 12.78 22.11
N VAL A 175 -21.46 11.50 22.30
CA VAL A 175 -22.47 10.44 22.11
C VAL A 175 -23.65 10.61 23.06
N ALA A 176 -23.40 10.96 24.34
CA ALA A 176 -24.46 11.21 25.31
C ALA A 176 -25.35 12.40 24.89
N ARG A 177 -24.73 13.52 24.47
CA ARG A 177 -25.45 14.70 23.98
C ARG A 177 -26.23 14.43 22.69
N PHE A 178 -25.67 13.61 21.80
CA PHE A 178 -26.38 13.20 20.59
C PHE A 178 -27.66 12.44 20.93
N LYS A 179 -27.58 11.45 21.83
CA LYS A 179 -28.73 10.66 22.28
C LYS A 179 -29.77 11.50 23.03
N GLU A 180 -29.34 12.46 23.84
CA GLU A 180 -30.24 13.39 24.53
C GLU A 180 -31.00 14.30 23.55
N ARG A 181 -30.30 14.82 22.52
CA ARG A 181 -30.88 15.72 21.52
C ARG A 181 -31.77 14.99 20.50
N PHE A 182 -31.47 13.72 20.23
CA PHE A 182 -32.17 12.90 19.25
C PHE A 182 -32.63 11.56 19.85
N PRO A 183 -33.61 11.56 20.78
CA PRO A 183 -34.04 10.36 21.51
C PRO A 183 -34.99 9.44 20.71
N HIS A 184 -35.36 9.84 19.49
CA HIS A 184 -36.34 9.16 18.65
C HIS A 184 -35.74 8.81 17.29
N THR A 185 -36.42 7.93 16.56
CA THR A 185 -36.02 7.50 15.22
C THR A 185 -35.71 8.69 14.31
N LEU A 186 -34.53 8.65 13.70
CA LEU A 186 -34.06 9.72 12.84
C LEU A 186 -34.74 9.71 11.47
N THR A 187 -35.08 10.90 11.00
CA THR A 187 -35.72 11.15 9.71
C THR A 187 -34.90 12.16 8.92
N THR A 188 -35.21 12.29 7.63
CA THR A 188 -34.59 13.26 6.73
C THR A 188 -34.79 14.71 7.19
N GLN A 189 -35.86 14.97 7.96
CA GLN A 189 -36.16 16.28 8.55
C GLN A 189 -35.14 16.70 9.62
N HIS A 190 -34.39 15.76 10.21
CA HIS A 190 -33.36 16.07 11.19
C HIS A 190 -32.03 16.54 10.58
N ARG A 191 -31.92 16.62 9.24
CA ARG A 191 -30.68 16.96 8.54
C ARG A 191 -30.02 18.25 9.06
N ASP A 192 -30.79 19.34 9.17
CA ASP A 192 -30.26 20.64 9.60
C ASP A 192 -29.95 20.67 11.10
N ALA A 193 -30.74 19.96 11.91
CA ALA A 193 -30.48 19.84 13.34
C ALA A 193 -29.19 19.03 13.63
N ILE A 194 -28.95 17.95 12.89
CA ILE A 194 -27.73 17.14 13.01
C ILE A 194 -26.54 17.90 12.43
N ARG A 195 -26.71 18.68 11.35
CA ARG A 195 -25.67 19.62 10.90
C ARG A 195 -25.22 20.54 12.02
N ALA A 196 -26.19 21.23 12.64
CA ALA A 196 -25.90 22.16 13.73
C ALA A 196 -25.21 21.46 14.91
N PHE A 197 -25.60 20.22 15.22
CA PHE A 197 -24.92 19.40 16.24
C PHE A 197 -23.46 19.11 15.87
N VAL A 198 -23.18 18.74 14.61
CA VAL A 198 -21.80 18.52 14.13
C VAL A 198 -21.00 19.81 14.22
N ASP A 199 -21.53 20.93 13.74
CA ASP A 199 -20.84 22.23 13.77
C ASP A 199 -20.56 22.71 15.20
N GLU A 200 -21.45 22.38 16.15
CA GLU A 200 -21.31 22.68 17.58
C GLU A 200 -20.18 21.86 18.24
N HIS A 201 -20.06 20.57 17.93
CA HIS A 201 -19.20 19.63 18.68
C HIS A 201 -17.93 19.15 17.96
N PHE A 202 -17.76 19.50 16.68
CA PHE A 202 -16.60 19.12 15.89
C PHE A 202 -15.87 20.36 15.35
N ASP A 203 -14.56 20.23 15.17
CA ASP A 203 -13.73 21.23 14.51
C ASP A 203 -13.71 21.01 12.98
N VAL A 204 -13.00 21.89 12.27
CA VAL A 204 -12.73 21.70 10.84
C VAL A 204 -11.72 20.57 10.66
N GLU A 205 -11.93 19.76 9.62
CA GLU A 205 -11.01 18.67 9.30
C GLU A 205 -9.63 19.24 8.96
N GLY A 206 -8.55 18.53 9.29
CA GLY A 206 -7.17 18.99 9.12
C GLY A 206 -6.66 19.94 10.21
N ASN A 207 -7.49 20.36 11.16
CA ASN A 207 -7.05 21.21 12.28
C ASN A 207 -6.07 20.49 13.24
N GLU A 208 -5.92 19.17 13.11
CA GLU A 208 -4.96 18.35 13.83
C GLU A 208 -3.52 18.40 13.28
N LEU A 209 -3.33 19.08 12.13
CA LEU A 209 -2.05 19.19 11.43
C LEU A 209 -1.54 20.63 11.41
N GLU A 210 -0.23 20.76 11.26
CA GLU A 210 0.47 22.01 10.99
C GLU A 210 1.31 21.87 9.71
N GLU A 211 1.46 22.95 8.97
CA GLU A 211 2.42 22.99 7.87
C GLU A 211 3.84 23.03 8.42
N CYS A 212 4.78 22.37 7.75
CA CYS A 212 6.19 22.43 8.09
C CYS A 212 7.06 22.84 6.92
N ASP A 213 8.21 23.40 7.25
CA ASP A 213 9.32 23.52 6.31
C ASP A 213 10.26 22.32 6.57
N PRO A 214 10.49 21.43 5.58
CA PRO A 214 11.40 20.31 5.78
C PRO A 214 12.82 20.79 6.11
N ILE A 215 13.44 20.15 7.11
CA ILE A 215 14.66 20.65 7.76
C ILE A 215 15.88 20.75 6.84
N ASP A 216 15.95 19.87 5.85
CA ASP A 216 17.08 19.72 4.92
C ASP A 216 16.68 19.97 3.46
N TRP A 217 15.58 20.69 3.24
CA TRP A 217 15.20 21.14 1.90
C TRP A 217 16.20 22.16 1.35
N ASP A 218 16.63 21.94 0.11
CA ASP A 218 17.51 22.84 -0.65
C ASP A 218 16.79 23.24 -1.95
N GLU A 219 16.83 24.53 -2.32
CA GLU A 219 16.22 25.02 -3.56
C GLU A 219 16.89 24.43 -4.81
N GLN A 220 18.19 24.15 -4.74
CA GLN A 220 18.99 23.66 -5.85
C GLN A 220 19.76 22.37 -5.48
N PRO A 221 19.06 21.24 -5.26
CA PRO A 221 19.72 20.01 -4.85
C PRO A 221 20.76 19.56 -5.88
N LYS A 222 21.98 19.28 -5.41
CA LYS A 222 23.14 18.95 -6.27
C LYS A 222 22.84 17.87 -7.31
N LYS A 223 22.10 16.82 -6.93
CA LYS A 223 21.73 15.71 -7.82
C LYS A 223 20.73 16.12 -8.89
N LEU A 224 19.82 17.06 -8.61
CA LEU A 224 18.90 17.56 -9.63
C LEU A 224 19.60 18.49 -10.62
N LEU A 225 20.64 19.21 -10.17
CA LEU A 225 21.45 20.05 -11.06
C LEU A 225 22.27 19.27 -12.09
N THR A 226 22.49 17.96 -11.89
CA THR A 226 23.19 17.10 -12.87
C THR A 226 22.31 16.67 -14.03
N ILE A 227 21.02 17.05 -14.07
CA ILE A 227 20.14 16.76 -15.20
C ILE A 227 20.56 17.64 -16.38
N ASP A 228 21.11 17.06 -17.44
CA ASP A 228 21.68 17.80 -18.56
C ASP A 228 20.64 18.66 -19.29
N ASP A 229 19.46 18.09 -19.57
CA ASP A 229 18.37 18.81 -20.24
C ASP A 229 17.81 19.94 -19.33
N PRO A 230 17.85 21.21 -19.79
CA PRO A 230 17.43 22.34 -18.96
C PRO A 230 15.93 22.35 -18.65
N VAL A 231 15.09 21.82 -19.54
CA VAL A 231 13.63 21.74 -19.33
C VAL A 231 13.31 20.69 -18.28
N LEU A 232 13.93 19.50 -18.37
CA LEU A 232 13.77 18.45 -17.37
C LEU A 232 14.35 18.86 -16.01
N ARG A 233 15.46 19.62 -15.99
CA ARG A 233 16.03 20.17 -14.76
C ARG A 233 15.07 21.15 -14.10
N GLU A 234 14.52 22.10 -14.85
CA GLU A 234 13.53 23.05 -14.33
C GLU A 234 12.29 22.33 -13.80
N PHE A 235 11.82 21.30 -14.50
CA PHE A 235 10.73 20.45 -14.05
C PHE A 235 11.05 19.75 -12.71
N ALA A 236 12.24 19.16 -12.57
CA ALA A 236 12.67 18.52 -11.33
C ALA A 236 12.78 19.51 -10.15
N LEU A 237 13.28 20.73 -10.40
CA LEU A 237 13.33 21.78 -9.38
C LEU A 237 11.93 22.26 -8.96
N LYS A 238 10.97 22.30 -9.90
CA LYS A 238 9.56 22.56 -9.59
C LYS A 238 8.98 21.46 -8.70
N ILE A 239 9.25 20.18 -8.99
CA ILE A 239 8.85 19.07 -8.10
C ILE A 239 9.46 19.24 -6.71
N ASN A 240 10.75 19.55 -6.61
CA ASN A 240 11.42 19.77 -5.35
C ASN A 240 10.75 20.88 -4.51
N SER A 241 10.27 21.96 -5.14
CA SER A 241 9.54 23.03 -4.44
C SER A 241 8.19 22.58 -3.85
N ILE A 242 7.59 21.51 -4.37
CA ILE A 242 6.31 20.98 -3.89
C ILE A 242 6.46 20.33 -2.51
N TRP A 243 7.63 19.79 -2.15
CA TRP A 243 7.85 19.17 -0.83
C TRP A 243 7.50 20.10 0.33
N LYS A 244 7.84 21.39 0.22
CA LYS A 244 7.44 22.42 1.20
C LYS A 244 5.93 22.53 1.37
N LYS A 245 5.17 22.41 0.28
CA LYS A 245 3.71 22.54 0.30
C LYS A 245 3.02 21.32 0.92
N LEU A 246 3.65 20.15 0.83
CA LEU A 246 3.09 18.88 1.27
C LEU A 246 3.60 18.42 2.65
N CYS A 247 4.60 19.09 3.22
CA CYS A 247 5.12 18.80 4.54
C CYS A 247 4.09 19.12 5.62
N ARG A 248 3.80 18.16 6.50
CA ARG A 248 2.95 18.33 7.68
C ARG A 248 3.62 17.80 8.94
N THR A 249 3.30 18.41 10.08
CA THR A 249 3.55 17.87 11.42
C THR A 249 2.22 17.62 12.13
N VAL A 250 2.19 16.66 13.05
CA VAL A 250 1.01 16.42 13.90
C VAL A 250 1.08 17.33 15.12
N LYS A 251 -0.01 18.02 15.42
CA LYS A 251 -0.13 18.84 16.63
C LYS A 251 0.04 18.01 17.91
N LYS A 252 0.62 18.60 18.96
CA LYS A 252 0.89 17.90 20.22
C LYS A 252 -0.39 17.43 20.92
N GLU A 253 -1.48 18.16 20.72
CA GLU A 253 -2.82 17.85 21.22
C GLU A 253 -3.30 16.47 20.77
N VAL A 254 -2.85 15.98 19.61
CA VAL A 254 -3.18 14.64 19.12
C VAL A 254 -2.50 13.55 19.96
N ALA A 255 -1.30 13.81 20.48
CA ALA A 255 -0.63 12.91 21.41
C ALA A 255 -1.21 12.99 22.83
N GLU A 256 -1.57 14.20 23.26
CA GLU A 256 -2.05 14.48 24.63
C GLU A 256 -3.51 14.06 24.84
N GLN A 257 -4.36 14.17 23.81
CA GLN A 257 -5.80 13.88 23.84
C GLN A 257 -6.20 13.06 22.59
N PRO A 258 -5.62 11.87 22.38
CA PRO A 258 -5.82 11.08 21.16
C PRO A 258 -7.29 10.71 20.91
N GLU A 259 -8.10 10.58 21.97
CA GLU A 259 -9.54 10.33 21.85
C GLU A 259 -10.30 11.45 21.13
N ARG A 260 -9.74 12.64 20.98
CA ARG A 260 -10.39 13.72 20.23
C ARG A 260 -10.15 13.66 18.73
N PHE A 261 -9.30 12.76 18.25
CA PHE A 261 -8.86 12.74 16.87
C PHE A 261 -9.00 11.36 16.26
N SER A 262 -9.46 11.30 15.02
CA SER A 262 -9.30 10.08 14.23
C SER A 262 -7.85 9.88 13.76
N PHE A 263 -7.02 10.94 13.80
CA PHE A 263 -5.63 10.91 13.35
C PHE A 263 -4.72 10.13 14.31
N LEU A 264 -3.86 9.29 13.75
CA LEU A 264 -2.84 8.55 14.49
C LEU A 264 -1.62 9.44 14.68
N TYR A 265 -1.29 9.75 15.93
CA TYR A 265 -0.10 10.54 16.24
C TYR A 265 1.18 9.85 15.73
N VAL A 266 2.07 10.64 15.13
CA VAL A 266 3.45 10.28 14.81
C VAL A 266 4.38 11.42 15.23
N PRO A 267 5.62 11.13 15.67
CA PRO A 267 6.47 12.13 16.33
C PRO A 267 7.21 13.09 15.40
N ASN A 268 7.37 12.78 14.11
CA ASN A 268 8.13 13.60 13.17
C ASN A 268 7.25 14.12 12.03
N GLU A 269 7.78 15.07 11.26
CA GLU A 269 7.18 15.53 10.02
C GLU A 269 7.01 14.42 8.98
N PHE A 270 6.03 14.60 8.10
CA PHE A 270 5.76 13.71 6.99
C PHE A 270 5.23 14.49 5.79
N VAL A 271 5.29 13.87 4.62
CA VAL A 271 4.78 14.42 3.36
C VAL A 271 3.48 13.71 3.02
N ILE A 272 2.42 14.49 2.74
CA ILE A 272 1.12 13.95 2.31
C ILE A 272 1.03 13.81 0.78
N PRO A 273 0.15 12.95 0.25
CA PRO A 273 -0.11 12.89 -1.20
C PRO A 273 -0.69 14.21 -1.76
N GLY A 274 -1.51 14.91 -0.97
CA GLY A 274 -2.12 16.19 -1.32
C GLY A 274 -3.65 16.14 -1.53
N GLY A 275 -4.26 17.33 -1.56
CA GLY A 275 -5.72 17.47 -1.75
C GLY A 275 -6.54 16.94 -0.57
N ARG A 276 -7.45 15.97 -0.83
CA ARG A 276 -8.29 15.35 0.23
C ARG A 276 -7.50 14.44 1.18
N PHE A 277 -6.31 14.00 0.77
CA PHE A 277 -5.45 13.10 1.54
C PHE A 277 -4.55 13.93 2.45
N ARG A 278 -4.93 14.02 3.73
CA ARG A 278 -4.28 14.87 4.73
C ARG A 278 -3.40 14.07 5.69
N GLU A 279 -3.55 12.76 5.69
CA GLU A 279 -2.72 11.81 6.40
C GLU A 279 -1.59 11.26 5.52
N PHE A 280 -0.58 10.67 6.16
CA PHE A 280 0.37 9.81 5.46
C PHE A 280 -0.34 8.54 4.98
N TYR A 281 0.07 8.03 3.82
CA TYR A 281 -0.35 6.77 3.23
C TYR A 281 0.86 5.85 3.04
N TYR A 282 0.67 4.56 3.29
CA TYR A 282 1.79 3.64 3.45
C TYR A 282 2.60 3.45 2.16
N TRP A 283 2.02 2.87 1.10
CA TRP A 283 2.78 2.56 -0.12
C TRP A 283 3.17 3.81 -0.92
N ASP A 284 2.37 4.89 -0.86
CA ASP A 284 2.64 6.19 -1.49
C ASP A 284 3.98 6.74 -1.00
N THR A 285 4.23 6.56 0.30
CA THR A 285 5.44 7.04 0.95
C THR A 285 6.72 6.42 0.37
N TYR A 286 6.67 5.22 -0.23
CA TYR A 286 7.85 4.64 -0.87
C TYR A 286 8.33 5.52 -2.03
N TRP A 287 7.40 5.96 -2.88
CA TRP A 287 7.69 6.84 -4.00
C TRP A 287 8.12 8.23 -3.53
N VAL A 288 7.53 8.72 -2.44
CA VAL A 288 7.97 9.96 -1.79
C VAL A 288 9.41 9.83 -1.29
N VAL A 289 9.76 8.73 -0.60
CA VAL A 289 11.13 8.45 -0.13
C VAL A 289 12.12 8.46 -1.29
N LYS A 290 11.79 7.84 -2.43
CA LYS A 290 12.64 7.91 -3.64
C LYS A 290 12.85 9.35 -4.11
N GLY A 291 11.79 10.17 -4.13
CA GLY A 291 11.84 11.58 -4.50
C GLY A 291 12.64 12.45 -3.54
N LEU A 292 12.47 12.26 -2.24
CA LEU A 292 13.21 12.97 -1.19
C LEU A 292 14.70 12.64 -1.24
N LEU A 293 15.07 11.36 -1.39
CA LEU A 293 16.46 10.94 -1.57
C LEU A 293 17.07 11.52 -2.86
N ALA A 294 16.30 11.61 -3.95
CA ALA A 294 16.75 12.27 -5.17
C ALA A 294 16.97 13.78 -4.97
N SER A 295 16.22 14.39 -4.06
CA SER A 295 16.31 15.80 -3.67
C SER A 295 17.37 16.04 -2.57
N GLY A 296 18.10 15.01 -2.13
CA GLY A 296 19.11 15.11 -1.08
C GLY A 296 18.57 15.27 0.34
N MET A 297 17.26 15.06 0.55
CA MET A 297 16.56 15.29 1.81
C MET A 297 16.60 14.03 2.71
N HIS A 298 17.80 13.68 3.16
CA HIS A 298 18.06 12.45 3.93
C HIS A 298 17.46 12.48 5.34
N GLU A 299 17.52 13.61 6.05
CA GLU A 299 16.98 13.72 7.41
C GLU A 299 15.46 13.68 7.40
N THR A 300 14.81 14.41 6.47
CA THR A 300 13.35 14.31 6.27
C THR A 300 12.95 12.86 5.95
N THR A 301 13.70 12.17 5.08
CA THR A 301 13.46 10.75 4.76
C THR A 301 13.56 9.85 5.99
N LYS A 302 14.63 9.99 6.78
CA LYS A 302 14.84 9.21 8.02
C LYS A 302 13.67 9.36 8.98
N ARG A 303 13.19 10.60 9.16
CA ARG A 303 12.09 10.96 10.05
C ARG A 303 10.75 10.37 9.60
N MET A 304 10.47 10.38 8.29
CA MET A 304 9.29 9.71 7.73
C MET A 304 9.33 8.20 7.98
N ILE A 305 10.47 7.55 7.76
CA ILE A 305 10.62 6.11 8.04
C ILE A 305 10.51 5.84 9.55
N ALA A 306 11.03 6.72 10.41
CA ALA A 306 10.90 6.63 11.85
C ALA A 306 9.44 6.72 12.33
N ASN A 307 8.58 7.48 11.63
CA ASN A 307 7.14 7.51 11.91
C ASN A 307 6.48 6.14 11.64
N PHE A 308 6.83 5.46 10.56
CA PHE A 308 6.34 4.11 10.30
C PHE A 308 6.87 3.07 11.27
N LYS A 309 8.15 3.16 11.64
CA LYS A 309 8.72 2.37 12.74
C LYS A 309 7.91 2.54 14.01
N HIS A 310 7.56 3.77 14.39
CA HIS A 310 6.73 4.06 15.56
C HIS A 310 5.35 3.39 15.49
N LEU A 311 4.70 3.39 14.31
CA LEU A 311 3.41 2.71 14.13
C LEU A 311 3.53 1.18 14.21
N ILE A 312 4.58 0.58 13.65
CA ILE A 312 4.82 -0.86 13.77
C ILE A 312 5.06 -1.25 15.23
N GLU A 313 5.85 -0.47 15.97
CA GLU A 313 6.11 -0.72 17.38
C GLU A 313 4.81 -0.70 18.20
N ARG A 314 3.91 0.24 17.92
CA ARG A 314 2.63 0.39 18.61
C ARG A 314 1.57 -0.64 18.17
N ASN A 315 1.40 -0.83 16.87
CA ASN A 315 0.26 -1.53 16.29
C ASN A 315 0.61 -2.93 15.76
N GLY A 316 1.90 -3.20 15.53
CA GLY A 316 2.41 -4.43 14.92
C GLY A 316 2.51 -4.40 13.40
N PHE A 317 1.96 -3.37 12.76
CA PHE A 317 1.98 -3.17 11.31
C PHE A 317 1.76 -1.69 10.99
N ILE A 318 1.91 -1.31 9.71
CA ILE A 318 1.57 0.03 9.23
C ILE A 318 0.14 0.01 8.67
N PRO A 319 -0.81 0.76 9.25
CA PRO A 319 -2.15 0.91 8.67
C PRO A 319 -2.11 1.57 7.30
N ASN A 320 -3.16 1.39 6.49
CA ASN A 320 -3.29 2.01 5.16
C ASN A 320 -2.90 3.51 5.15
N GLY A 321 -3.39 4.25 6.15
CA GLY A 321 -2.97 5.63 6.41
C GLY A 321 -3.06 6.00 7.89
N GLY A 322 -2.76 7.26 8.21
CA GLY A 322 -2.66 7.78 9.57
C GLY A 322 -3.97 8.01 10.31
N ARG A 323 -4.96 7.11 10.22
CA ARG A 323 -6.27 7.24 10.87
C ARG A 323 -6.72 5.95 11.56
N ILE A 324 -7.46 6.07 12.65
CA ILE A 324 -7.96 4.91 13.41
C ILE A 324 -8.88 4.01 12.57
N TYR A 325 -9.64 4.55 11.62
CA TYR A 325 -10.50 3.77 10.73
C TYR A 325 -9.73 2.96 9.66
N TYR A 326 -8.39 3.01 9.69
CA TYR A 326 -7.50 2.13 8.93
C TYR A 326 -6.92 0.97 9.77
N MET A 327 -7.24 0.86 11.07
CA MET A 327 -6.60 -0.12 11.99
C MET A 327 -6.90 -1.60 11.71
N ARG A 328 -7.74 -1.91 10.72
CA ARG A 328 -8.02 -3.29 10.25
C ARG A 328 -7.50 -3.61 8.85
N ARG A 329 -6.70 -2.72 8.27
CA ARG A 329 -6.05 -2.96 6.96
C ARG A 329 -4.72 -2.22 6.82
N SER A 330 -3.78 -2.83 6.13
CA SER A 330 -2.51 -2.22 5.74
C SER A 330 -2.58 -1.61 4.33
N GLN A 331 -1.45 -1.60 3.62
CA GLN A 331 -1.28 -1.32 2.19
C GLN A 331 -0.11 -2.16 1.66
N PRO A 332 0.23 -2.13 0.35
CA PRO A 332 1.39 -2.86 -0.17
C PRO A 332 2.67 -2.63 0.68
N PRO A 333 3.36 -3.71 1.10
CA PRO A 333 4.35 -3.65 2.18
C PRO A 333 5.70 -3.10 1.74
N MET A 334 5.87 -1.79 1.85
CA MET A 334 7.03 -1.07 1.33
C MET A 334 8.01 -0.55 2.41
N PHE A 335 7.80 -0.81 3.69
CA PHE A 335 8.67 -0.30 4.77
C PHE A 335 10.10 -0.82 4.68
N ILE A 336 10.29 -2.14 4.50
CA ILE A 336 11.60 -2.76 4.32
C ILE A 336 12.35 -2.14 3.12
N PRO A 337 11.72 -2.00 1.93
CA PRO A 337 12.28 -1.23 0.81
C PRO A 337 12.63 0.22 1.14
N MET A 338 11.79 0.95 1.88
CA MET A 338 12.10 2.34 2.28
C MET A 338 13.38 2.42 3.12
N VAL A 339 13.51 1.54 4.12
CA VAL A 339 14.71 1.46 4.97
C VAL A 339 15.94 1.12 4.12
N TYR A 340 15.81 0.19 3.17
CA TYR A 340 16.88 -0.21 2.27
C TYR A 340 17.33 0.91 1.33
N GLU A 341 16.41 1.63 0.70
CA GLU A 341 16.72 2.78 -0.16
C GLU A 341 17.44 3.88 0.62
N TYR A 342 16.94 4.21 1.81
CA TYR A 342 17.58 5.17 2.71
C TYR A 342 18.99 4.73 3.11
N HIS A 343 19.16 3.48 3.56
CA HIS A 343 20.47 2.95 3.96
C HIS A 343 21.43 2.89 2.78
N THR A 344 20.96 2.55 1.58
CA THR A 344 21.80 2.48 0.38
C THR A 344 22.45 3.82 0.06
N VAL A 345 21.73 4.93 0.25
CA VAL A 345 22.23 6.28 0.00
C VAL A 345 23.08 6.80 1.17
N THR A 346 22.65 6.58 2.41
CA THR A 346 23.24 7.24 3.59
C THR A 346 24.30 6.42 4.31
N LYS A 347 24.27 5.09 4.16
CA LYS A 347 25.06 4.11 4.93
C LYS A 347 24.90 4.26 6.45
N ASP A 348 23.75 4.76 6.91
CA ASP A 348 23.43 4.96 8.33
C ASP A 348 23.11 3.63 9.04
N ASP A 349 24.16 2.91 9.44
CA ASP A 349 24.07 1.64 10.15
C ASP A 349 23.37 1.78 11.52
N GLN A 350 23.47 2.94 12.17
CA GLN A 350 22.83 3.17 13.47
C GLN A 350 21.31 3.18 13.32
N PHE A 351 20.79 3.89 12.31
CA PHE A 351 19.36 3.86 12.02
C PHE A 351 18.90 2.48 11.57
N LEU A 352 19.66 1.81 10.71
CA LEU A 352 19.35 0.44 10.29
C LEU A 352 19.23 -0.52 11.49
N TYR A 353 20.20 -0.47 12.41
CA TYR A 353 20.16 -1.27 13.64
C TYR A 353 18.91 -0.97 14.47
N SER A 354 18.49 0.30 14.55
CA SER A 354 17.28 0.67 15.27
C SER A 354 15.99 0.17 14.61
N ALA A 355 15.97 0.00 13.28
CA ALA A 355 14.77 -0.33 12.50
C ALA A 355 14.58 -1.84 12.25
N ILE A 356 15.61 -2.66 12.46
CA ILE A 356 15.60 -4.10 12.09
C ILE A 356 14.48 -4.89 12.78
N GLU A 357 14.19 -4.60 14.05
CA GLU A 357 13.12 -5.28 14.80
C GLU A 357 11.72 -4.90 14.28
N ALA A 358 11.52 -3.65 13.86
CA ALA A 358 10.26 -3.23 13.25
C ALA A 358 10.04 -3.91 11.89
N MET A 359 11.10 -4.09 11.10
CA MET A 359 11.02 -4.82 9.82
C MET A 359 10.64 -6.29 10.02
N GLU A 360 11.22 -6.98 11.00
CA GLU A 360 10.82 -8.36 11.36
C GLU A 360 9.37 -8.42 11.85
N LYS A 361 8.97 -7.48 12.73
CA LYS A 361 7.60 -7.44 13.27
C LYS A 361 6.55 -7.26 12.18
N GLU A 362 6.81 -6.41 11.19
CA GLU A 362 5.88 -6.26 10.07
C GLU A 362 5.88 -7.48 9.14
N MET A 363 7.04 -8.08 8.88
CA MET A 363 7.13 -9.36 8.14
C MET A 363 6.28 -10.45 8.82
N ASP A 364 6.31 -10.52 10.15
CA ASP A 364 5.49 -11.44 10.95
C ASP A 364 3.99 -11.13 10.83
N PHE A 365 3.60 -9.85 10.81
CA PHE A 365 2.20 -9.48 10.54
C PHE A 365 1.72 -10.06 9.20
N TRP A 366 2.47 -9.89 8.11
CA TRP A 366 2.07 -10.42 6.81
C TRP A 366 2.02 -11.95 6.78
N LYS A 367 3.02 -12.61 7.37
CA LYS A 367 3.07 -14.08 7.46
C LYS A 367 1.94 -14.68 8.29
N THR A 368 1.53 -14.00 9.36
CA THR A 368 0.51 -14.53 10.29
C THR A 368 -0.92 -14.09 9.96
N LYS A 369 -1.10 -12.90 9.37
CA LYS A 369 -2.43 -12.30 9.14
C LYS A 369 -2.87 -12.28 7.68
N ARG A 370 -1.95 -12.46 6.73
CA ARG A 370 -2.22 -12.29 5.30
C ARG A 370 -1.83 -13.49 4.45
N THR A 371 -1.52 -14.64 5.05
CA THR A 371 -1.28 -15.88 4.33
C THR A 371 -2.56 -16.68 4.08
N VAL A 372 -2.56 -17.47 3.02
CA VAL A 372 -3.63 -18.39 2.63
C VAL A 372 -3.03 -19.60 1.92
N ASN A 373 -3.68 -20.76 2.05
CA ASN A 373 -3.27 -21.97 1.35
C ASN A 373 -4.03 -22.10 0.03
N ILE A 374 -3.30 -22.38 -1.06
CA ILE A 374 -3.85 -22.68 -2.38
C ILE A 374 -3.52 -24.12 -2.73
N SER A 375 -4.52 -24.86 -3.21
CA SER A 375 -4.35 -26.20 -3.77
C SER A 375 -4.18 -26.09 -5.28
N LYS A 376 -3.04 -26.53 -5.82
CA LYS A 376 -2.76 -26.56 -7.27
C LYS A 376 -1.96 -27.81 -7.62
N ASN A 377 -2.35 -28.53 -8.67
CA ASN A 377 -1.68 -29.77 -9.11
C ASN A 377 -1.48 -30.80 -7.98
N ASN A 378 -2.49 -31.02 -7.13
CA ASN A 378 -2.45 -31.89 -5.95
C ASN A 378 -1.38 -31.53 -4.89
N ARG A 379 -0.88 -30.29 -4.91
CA ARG A 379 0.05 -29.74 -3.91
C ARG A 379 -0.58 -28.52 -3.24
N ASN A 380 -0.23 -28.30 -1.97
CA ASN A 380 -0.65 -27.14 -1.23
C ASN A 380 0.51 -26.14 -1.14
N PHE A 381 0.20 -24.89 -1.43
CA PHE A 381 1.14 -23.78 -1.40
C PHE A 381 0.63 -22.70 -0.46
N THR A 382 1.50 -22.12 0.37
CA THR A 382 1.16 -20.97 1.20
C THR A 382 1.59 -19.70 0.47
N VAL A 383 0.64 -18.82 0.22
CA VAL A 383 0.85 -17.53 -0.47
C VAL A 383 0.19 -16.40 0.30
N PHE A 384 0.42 -15.15 -0.11
CA PHE A 384 -0.15 -13.97 0.50
C PHE A 384 -1.40 -13.48 -0.26
N ARG A 385 -2.35 -12.89 0.47
CA ARG A 385 -3.52 -12.18 -0.07
C ARG A 385 -3.81 -10.92 0.72
N TYR A 386 -4.41 -9.92 0.06
CA TYR A 386 -5.04 -8.82 0.77
C TYR A 386 -6.34 -9.31 1.41
N ARG A 387 -6.52 -9.01 2.70
CA ARG A 387 -7.71 -9.36 3.47
C ARG A 387 -7.82 -8.42 4.66
N ALA A 388 -8.58 -7.34 4.49
CA ALA A 388 -8.98 -6.52 5.61
C ALA A 388 -9.82 -7.35 6.60
N ASP A 389 -9.68 -7.07 7.90
CA ASP A 389 -10.45 -7.79 8.92
C ASP A 389 -11.89 -7.25 9.01
N SER A 390 -12.08 -5.95 8.79
CA SER A 390 -13.40 -5.31 8.85
C SER A 390 -14.39 -5.87 7.82
N ASN A 391 -15.63 -6.11 8.25
CA ASN A 391 -16.74 -6.60 7.41
C ASN A 391 -17.99 -5.71 7.55
N VAL A 392 -17.77 -4.40 7.71
CA VAL A 392 -18.80 -3.34 7.78
C VAL A 392 -18.45 -2.26 6.74
N PRO A 393 -19.37 -1.35 6.39
CA PRO A 393 -19.03 -0.19 5.57
C PRO A 393 -17.83 0.58 6.13
N ARG A 394 -16.87 0.94 5.27
CA ARG A 394 -15.68 1.70 5.69
C ARG A 394 -16.08 3.10 6.13
N PRO A 395 -15.63 3.63 7.27
CA PRO A 395 -16.08 4.95 7.73
C PRO A 395 -15.83 6.11 6.76
N GLU A 396 -14.71 6.10 6.04
CA GLU A 396 -14.36 7.14 5.07
C GLU A 396 -15.14 7.05 3.74
N SER A 397 -15.93 5.98 3.54
CA SER A 397 -16.75 5.72 2.36
C SER A 397 -18.05 4.99 2.73
N TYR A 398 -18.58 5.32 3.91
CA TYR A 398 -19.61 4.52 4.58
C TYR A 398 -20.87 4.44 3.73
N ARG A 399 -21.29 5.59 3.20
CA ARG A 399 -22.48 5.71 2.36
C ARG A 399 -22.31 4.91 1.08
N GLU A 400 -21.17 5.06 0.41
CA GLU A 400 -20.87 4.40 -0.85
C GLU A 400 -20.85 2.86 -0.70
N ASP A 401 -20.26 2.37 0.38
CA ASP A 401 -20.20 0.94 0.72
C ASP A 401 -21.58 0.39 1.11
N TYR A 402 -22.38 1.16 1.85
CA TYR A 402 -23.75 0.80 2.21
C TYR A 402 -24.64 0.69 0.96
N GLU A 403 -24.64 1.70 0.10
CA GLU A 403 -25.42 1.73 -1.14
C GLU A 403 -25.00 0.62 -2.13
N THR A 404 -23.72 0.26 -2.15
CA THR A 404 -23.22 -0.86 -2.96
C THR A 404 -23.79 -2.19 -2.46
N ALA A 405 -23.90 -2.36 -1.15
CA ALA A 405 -24.42 -3.57 -0.52
C ALA A 405 -25.93 -3.76 -0.66
N GLU A 406 -26.69 -2.70 -0.96
CA GLU A 406 -28.11 -2.82 -1.30
C GLU A 406 -28.39 -3.62 -2.59
N LYS A 407 -27.35 -3.88 -3.39
CA LYS A 407 -27.44 -4.67 -4.64
C LYS A 407 -27.22 -6.16 -4.43
N VAL A 408 -26.92 -6.60 -3.22
CA VAL A 408 -26.71 -8.02 -2.88
C VAL A 408 -27.66 -8.47 -1.78
N SER A 409 -27.81 -9.79 -1.65
CA SER A 409 -28.57 -10.37 -0.56
C SER A 409 -27.91 -10.12 0.81
N ILE A 410 -28.72 -10.13 1.87
CA ILE A 410 -28.28 -9.78 3.23
C ILE A 410 -27.10 -10.64 3.70
N GLU A 411 -27.10 -11.93 3.36
CA GLU A 411 -26.05 -12.88 3.70
C GLU A 411 -24.71 -12.61 2.97
N ARG A 412 -24.73 -11.84 1.86
CA ARG A 412 -23.52 -11.46 1.12
C ARG A 412 -22.95 -10.11 1.52
N LYS A 413 -23.71 -9.25 2.22
CA LYS A 413 -23.28 -7.87 2.55
C LYS A 413 -21.96 -7.83 3.34
N ARG A 414 -21.80 -8.70 4.35
CA ARG A 414 -20.56 -8.81 5.16
C ARG A 414 -19.34 -9.11 4.33
N ARG A 415 -19.43 -10.14 3.48
CA ARG A 415 -18.35 -10.53 2.57
C ARG A 415 -18.02 -9.40 1.61
N LEU A 416 -19.04 -8.79 1.00
CA LEU A 416 -18.88 -7.66 0.09
C LEU A 416 -18.12 -6.51 0.77
N TRP A 417 -18.52 -6.08 1.97
CA TRP A 417 -17.82 -5.01 2.71
C TRP A 417 -16.37 -5.37 3.01
N ARG A 418 -16.08 -6.64 3.35
CA ARG A 418 -14.72 -7.11 3.54
C ARG A 418 -13.90 -7.05 2.25
N ASP A 419 -14.47 -7.46 1.12
CA ASP A 419 -13.79 -7.44 -0.18
C ASP A 419 -13.51 -6.01 -0.65
N ILE A 420 -14.42 -5.09 -0.38
CA ILE A 420 -14.24 -3.65 -0.58
C ILE A 420 -13.07 -3.12 0.27
N ALA A 421 -13.06 -3.42 1.57
CA ALA A 421 -11.98 -3.01 2.46
C ALA A 421 -10.64 -3.65 2.10
N SER A 422 -10.65 -4.88 1.59
CA SER A 422 -9.46 -5.60 1.12
C SER A 422 -8.94 -5.01 -0.19
N ALA A 423 -9.80 -4.51 -1.07
CA ALA A 423 -9.36 -3.77 -2.26
C ALA A 423 -8.68 -2.45 -1.87
N ALA A 424 -9.17 -1.76 -0.84
CA ALA A 424 -8.46 -0.60 -0.28
C ALA A 424 -7.09 -0.99 0.32
N GLU A 425 -6.99 -2.15 0.97
CA GLU A 425 -5.69 -2.71 1.42
C GLU A 425 -4.73 -2.97 0.24
N SER A 426 -5.24 -3.29 -0.95
CA SER A 426 -4.38 -3.51 -2.12
C SER A 426 -3.78 -2.23 -2.72
N GLY A 427 -4.34 -1.05 -2.41
CA GLY A 427 -4.04 0.21 -3.09
C GLY A 427 -4.71 0.37 -4.46
N TRP A 428 -5.49 -0.62 -4.91
CA TRP A 428 -6.23 -0.63 -6.17
C TRP A 428 -7.75 -0.55 -5.94
N ASP A 429 -8.20 0.42 -5.14
CA ASP A 429 -9.61 0.72 -4.89
C ASP A 429 -10.15 1.80 -5.87
N PHE A 430 -10.93 1.46 -6.90
CA PHE A 430 -11.33 0.11 -7.31
C PHE A 430 -10.90 -0.21 -8.74
N SER A 431 -10.67 -1.49 -8.96
CA SER A 431 -10.27 -2.05 -10.24
C SER A 431 -11.14 -3.25 -10.59
N SER A 432 -11.38 -3.45 -11.88
CA SER A 432 -11.98 -4.69 -12.40
C SER A 432 -11.19 -5.94 -12.03
N ARG A 433 -9.90 -5.78 -11.70
CA ARG A 433 -9.01 -6.85 -11.20
C ARG A 433 -9.65 -7.65 -10.07
N TRP A 434 -10.47 -6.99 -9.27
CA TRP A 434 -11.12 -7.58 -8.10
C TRP A 434 -12.57 -7.99 -8.32
N MET A 435 -13.17 -7.71 -9.49
CA MET A 435 -14.59 -7.92 -9.77
C MET A 435 -14.79 -9.23 -10.52
N ALA A 436 -15.69 -10.09 -10.05
CA ALA A 436 -15.91 -11.41 -10.66
C ALA A 436 -16.33 -11.35 -12.13
N ASP A 437 -17.08 -10.30 -12.51
CA ASP A 437 -17.50 -10.04 -13.89
C ASP A 437 -16.61 -9.02 -14.64
N GLY A 438 -15.53 -8.57 -13.98
CA GLY A 438 -14.62 -7.54 -14.48
C GLY A 438 -15.25 -6.16 -14.69
N GLN A 439 -16.45 -5.91 -14.16
CA GLN A 439 -17.28 -4.75 -14.51
C GLN A 439 -18.02 -4.10 -13.35
N THR A 440 -18.61 -4.88 -12.44
CA THR A 440 -19.56 -4.37 -11.45
C THR A 440 -19.05 -4.48 -10.01
N MET A 441 -19.08 -3.34 -9.31
CA MET A 441 -18.55 -3.18 -7.95
C MET A 441 -19.12 -4.16 -6.91
N HIS A 442 -20.40 -4.55 -7.01
CA HIS A 442 -21.04 -5.45 -6.06
C HIS A 442 -20.70 -6.94 -6.30
N THR A 443 -19.85 -7.23 -7.30
CA THR A 443 -19.27 -8.57 -7.55
C THR A 443 -17.81 -8.66 -7.12
N ILE A 444 -17.30 -7.64 -6.42
CA ILE A 444 -15.93 -7.62 -5.89
C ILE A 444 -15.68 -8.80 -4.95
N GLU A 445 -14.54 -9.47 -5.12
CA GLU A 445 -14.14 -10.71 -4.44
C GLU A 445 -12.65 -10.70 -4.09
N THR A 446 -12.10 -9.52 -3.74
CA THR A 446 -10.67 -9.31 -3.49
C THR A 446 -10.04 -10.34 -2.55
N SER A 447 -10.73 -10.74 -1.49
CA SER A 447 -10.19 -11.69 -0.51
C SER A 447 -10.12 -13.14 -1.01
N ASP A 448 -10.73 -13.43 -2.16
CA ASP A 448 -10.60 -14.71 -2.89
C ASP A 448 -9.48 -14.70 -3.93
N ILE A 449 -8.73 -13.61 -4.04
CA ILE A 449 -7.64 -13.47 -5.01
C ILE A 449 -6.32 -13.37 -4.24
N ALA A 450 -5.37 -14.25 -4.57
CA ALA A 450 -3.96 -14.11 -4.21
C ALA A 450 -3.28 -13.30 -5.32
N PRO A 451 -2.86 -12.06 -5.06
CA PRO A 451 -2.41 -11.18 -6.12
C PRO A 451 -0.90 -11.27 -6.32
N VAL A 452 -0.47 -11.24 -7.59
CA VAL A 452 0.92 -11.43 -8.01
C VAL A 452 1.86 -10.38 -7.42
N ASP A 453 1.42 -9.13 -7.34
CA ASP A 453 2.19 -8.00 -6.84
C ASP A 453 2.48 -8.11 -5.33
N LEU A 454 1.49 -8.43 -4.50
CA LEU A 454 1.72 -8.64 -3.07
C LEU A 454 2.75 -9.74 -2.81
N ASN A 455 2.61 -10.86 -3.52
CA ASN A 455 3.53 -11.99 -3.37
C ASN A 455 4.94 -11.65 -3.87
N ALA A 456 5.04 -10.88 -4.96
CA ALA A 456 6.29 -10.32 -5.44
C ALA A 456 6.93 -9.37 -4.42
N PHE A 457 6.16 -8.48 -3.76
CA PHE A 457 6.67 -7.60 -2.71
C PHE A 457 7.14 -8.35 -1.47
N MET A 458 6.41 -9.39 -1.04
CA MET A 458 6.83 -10.22 0.09
C MET A 458 8.14 -10.97 -0.19
N CYS A 459 8.29 -11.50 -1.40
CA CYS A 459 9.54 -12.10 -1.87
C CYS A 459 10.71 -11.10 -1.88
N TRP A 460 10.45 -9.87 -2.30
CA TRP A 460 11.41 -8.77 -2.23
C TRP A 460 11.83 -8.46 -0.79
N ASN A 461 10.85 -8.37 0.10
CA ASN A 461 11.06 -8.06 1.51
C ASN A 461 11.92 -9.14 2.18
N MET A 462 11.74 -10.42 1.85
CA MET A 462 12.63 -11.50 2.33
C MET A 462 14.08 -11.29 1.83
N ALA A 463 14.26 -10.92 0.56
CA ALA A 463 15.58 -10.70 -0.03
C ALA A 463 16.31 -9.51 0.62
N ILE A 464 15.61 -8.38 0.75
CA ILE A 464 16.14 -7.16 1.36
C ILE A 464 16.45 -7.42 2.84
N LEU A 465 15.54 -8.02 3.59
CA LEU A 465 15.74 -8.27 5.02
C LEU A 465 16.93 -9.21 5.27
N ALA A 466 17.11 -10.23 4.42
CA ALA A 466 18.31 -11.09 4.47
C ALA A 466 19.61 -10.30 4.23
N HIS A 467 19.60 -9.39 3.24
CA HIS A 467 20.74 -8.51 2.96
C HIS A 467 21.06 -7.61 4.16
N LEU A 468 20.05 -6.95 4.74
CA LEU A 468 20.20 -6.04 5.86
C LEU A 468 20.68 -6.73 7.14
N HIS A 469 20.19 -7.93 7.46
CA HIS A 469 20.72 -8.74 8.56
C HIS A 469 22.19 -9.09 8.36
N GLY A 470 22.58 -9.46 7.14
CA GLY A 470 23.99 -9.68 6.80
C GLY A 470 24.85 -8.45 7.03
N ARG A 471 24.33 -7.26 6.69
CA ARG A 471 25.04 -5.99 6.88
C ARG A 471 25.27 -5.65 8.36
N LEU A 472 24.39 -6.11 9.25
CA LEU A 472 24.50 -6.00 10.70
C LEU A 472 25.26 -7.18 11.34
N GLY A 473 25.78 -8.13 10.56
CA GLY A 473 26.53 -9.29 11.06
C GLY A 473 25.67 -10.46 11.55
N ASN A 474 24.34 -10.40 11.40
CA ASN A 474 23.44 -11.51 11.75
C ASN A 474 23.36 -12.53 10.60
N HIS A 475 24.46 -13.27 10.39
CA HIS A 475 24.58 -14.23 9.30
C HIS A 475 23.63 -15.43 9.42
N THR A 476 23.25 -15.83 10.65
CA THR A 476 22.27 -16.90 10.88
C THR A 476 20.90 -16.51 10.34
N ARG A 477 20.37 -15.35 10.75
CA ARG A 477 19.06 -14.88 10.27
C ARG A 477 19.05 -14.59 8.78
N ARG A 478 20.16 -14.07 8.23
CA ARG A 478 20.36 -13.93 6.78
C ARG A 478 20.20 -15.27 6.05
N ALA A 479 20.84 -16.33 6.55
CA ALA A 479 20.77 -17.65 5.92
C ALA A 479 19.36 -18.27 5.99
N GLU A 480 18.63 -18.05 7.10
CA GLU A 480 17.23 -18.45 7.23
C GLU A 480 16.34 -17.74 6.21
N LEU A 481 16.40 -16.41 6.14
CA LEU A 481 15.60 -15.62 5.20
C LEU A 481 15.92 -15.93 3.74
N PHE A 482 17.17 -16.26 3.40
CA PHE A 482 17.51 -16.74 2.06
C PHE A 482 16.89 -18.09 1.75
N ARG A 483 16.88 -19.02 2.71
CA ARG A 483 16.20 -20.31 2.53
C ARG A 483 14.70 -20.11 2.33
N GLU A 484 14.07 -19.32 3.19
CA GLU A 484 12.65 -18.97 3.09
C GLU A 484 12.32 -18.34 1.74
N ARG A 485 13.13 -17.37 1.28
CA ARG A 485 12.96 -16.75 -0.04
C ARG A 485 13.06 -17.78 -1.16
N ASN A 486 14.07 -18.64 -1.15
CA ASN A 486 14.28 -19.61 -2.23
C ASN A 486 13.12 -20.60 -2.33
N GLU A 487 12.66 -21.12 -1.18
CA GLU A 487 11.45 -21.96 -1.11
C GLU A 487 10.20 -21.21 -1.60
N PHE A 488 10.12 -19.91 -1.29
CA PHE A 488 9.03 -19.06 -1.76
C PHE A 488 9.10 -18.76 -3.27
N VAL A 489 10.29 -18.60 -3.87
CA VAL A 489 10.44 -18.42 -5.34
C VAL A 489 9.95 -19.65 -6.09
N ASP A 490 10.21 -20.85 -5.57
CA ASP A 490 9.68 -22.09 -6.14
C ASP A 490 8.14 -22.12 -6.05
N THR A 491 7.60 -21.76 -4.88
CA THR A 491 6.15 -21.60 -4.70
C THR A 491 5.57 -20.56 -5.66
N PHE A 492 6.23 -19.42 -5.81
CA PHE A 492 5.80 -18.31 -6.65
C PHE A 492 5.75 -18.71 -8.12
N THR A 493 6.76 -19.46 -8.58
CA THR A 493 6.83 -20.00 -9.93
C THR A 493 5.69 -20.99 -10.18
N GLU A 494 5.48 -21.97 -9.30
CA GLU A 494 4.42 -22.98 -9.47
C GLU A 494 3.00 -22.37 -9.45
N VAL A 495 2.78 -21.39 -8.58
CA VAL A 495 1.45 -20.82 -8.35
C VAL A 495 1.12 -19.77 -9.40
N PHE A 496 2.00 -18.80 -9.66
CA PHE A 496 1.65 -17.60 -10.41
C PHE A 496 2.11 -17.61 -11.87
N PHE A 497 3.17 -18.33 -12.23
CA PHE A 497 3.77 -18.26 -13.58
C PHE A 497 3.06 -19.15 -14.61
N ASP A 498 2.58 -18.57 -15.72
CA ASP A 498 2.14 -19.34 -16.90
C ASP A 498 3.27 -19.38 -17.94
N GLY A 499 3.95 -20.52 -18.04
CA GLY A 499 5.04 -20.72 -19.01
C GLY A 499 4.63 -20.63 -20.48
N ARG A 500 3.33 -20.60 -20.81
CA ARG A 500 2.87 -20.34 -22.18
C ARG A 500 2.77 -18.85 -22.50
N GLU A 501 2.36 -18.05 -21.53
CA GLU A 501 2.25 -16.60 -21.67
C GLU A 501 3.54 -15.89 -21.25
N GLY A 502 4.45 -16.57 -20.53
CA GLY A 502 5.72 -15.99 -20.09
C GLY A 502 5.56 -14.88 -19.04
N VAL A 503 4.46 -14.89 -18.29
CA VAL A 503 4.13 -13.90 -17.26
C VAL A 503 3.48 -14.54 -16.04
N TRP A 504 3.34 -13.75 -14.98
CA TRP A 504 2.68 -14.15 -13.75
C TRP A 504 1.28 -13.54 -13.64
N PHE A 505 0.30 -14.36 -13.25
CA PHE A 505 -1.08 -13.93 -13.06
C PHE A 505 -1.51 -14.04 -11.61
N ASP A 506 -2.47 -13.20 -11.21
CA ASP A 506 -3.19 -13.40 -9.96
C ASP A 506 -3.84 -14.80 -9.95
N VAL A 507 -4.04 -15.37 -8.75
CA VAL A 507 -4.63 -16.71 -8.60
C VAL A 507 -5.88 -16.64 -7.75
N ARG A 508 -6.94 -17.32 -8.20
CA ARG A 508 -8.16 -17.51 -7.41
C ARG A 508 -7.88 -18.53 -6.31
N VAL A 509 -7.98 -18.10 -5.06
CA VAL A 509 -7.66 -18.89 -3.87
C VAL A 509 -8.47 -20.19 -3.82
N GLN A 510 -9.73 -20.15 -4.22
CA GLN A 510 -10.65 -21.30 -4.14
C GLN A 510 -10.32 -22.40 -5.14
N THR A 511 -9.92 -22.05 -6.36
CA THR A 511 -9.72 -23.01 -7.46
C THR A 511 -8.25 -23.29 -7.75
N GLY A 512 -7.34 -22.40 -7.33
CA GLY A 512 -5.93 -22.45 -7.72
C GLY A 512 -5.68 -22.08 -9.19
N GLU A 513 -6.70 -21.60 -9.89
CA GLU A 513 -6.61 -21.18 -11.29
C GLU A 513 -6.18 -19.72 -11.41
N TRP A 514 -5.49 -19.41 -12.50
CA TRP A 514 -5.11 -18.04 -12.84
C TRP A 514 -6.34 -17.19 -13.16
N ALA A 515 -6.35 -15.95 -12.68
CA ALA A 515 -7.25 -14.93 -13.21
C ALA A 515 -6.83 -14.63 -14.66
N GLN A 516 -7.75 -14.79 -15.62
CA GLN A 516 -7.42 -14.75 -17.05
C GLN A 516 -7.11 -13.34 -17.60
N ASP A 517 -7.42 -12.29 -16.84
CA ASP A 517 -7.14 -10.91 -17.24
C ASP A 517 -5.71 -10.51 -16.85
N ALA A 518 -4.97 -9.90 -17.78
CA ALA A 518 -3.69 -9.27 -17.49
C ALA A 518 -3.88 -7.84 -16.97
N TYR A 519 -3.05 -7.46 -15.99
CA TYR A 519 -2.92 -6.11 -15.44
C TYR A 519 -1.42 -5.74 -15.38
N PRO A 520 -1.01 -4.46 -15.31
CA PRO A 520 0.41 -4.11 -15.24
C PRO A 520 1.16 -4.76 -14.06
N SER A 521 0.44 -5.23 -13.03
CA SER A 521 0.99 -6.01 -11.92
C SER A 521 1.69 -7.30 -12.36
N VAL A 522 1.40 -7.85 -13.56
CA VAL A 522 2.13 -9.02 -14.09
C VAL A 522 3.64 -8.76 -14.25
N ALA A 523 4.05 -7.49 -14.34
CA ALA A 523 5.45 -7.08 -14.41
C ALA A 523 6.08 -6.80 -13.03
N ALA A 524 5.31 -6.79 -11.94
CA ALA A 524 5.84 -6.58 -10.60
C ALA A 524 6.97 -7.55 -10.21
N PRO A 525 6.96 -8.84 -10.62
CA PRO A 525 8.07 -9.76 -10.33
C PRO A 525 9.39 -9.38 -11.00
N LEU A 526 9.37 -8.64 -12.11
CA LEU A 526 10.59 -8.08 -12.70
C LEU A 526 11.20 -7.00 -11.82
N PHE A 527 10.35 -6.12 -11.27
CA PHE A 527 10.78 -5.05 -10.36
C PHE A 527 11.35 -5.61 -9.05
N THR A 528 10.75 -6.66 -8.50
CA THR A 528 11.17 -7.26 -7.23
C THR A 528 12.21 -8.36 -7.35
N GLU A 529 12.51 -8.76 -8.58
CA GLU A 529 13.36 -9.90 -8.92
C GLU A 529 12.94 -11.19 -8.21
N CYS A 530 11.63 -11.44 -8.15
CA CYS A 530 11.07 -12.67 -7.59
C CYS A 530 10.95 -13.77 -8.65
N TYR A 531 12.09 -14.22 -9.16
CA TYR A 531 12.20 -15.33 -10.10
C TYR A 531 13.63 -15.89 -10.07
N HIS A 532 13.82 -17.04 -10.71
CA HIS A 532 15.14 -17.63 -10.87
C HIS A 532 15.95 -16.83 -11.91
N ARG A 533 16.95 -16.06 -11.47
CA ARG A 533 17.74 -15.13 -12.32
C ARG A 533 18.50 -15.77 -13.49
N LEU A 534 18.62 -17.10 -13.55
CA LEU A 534 19.20 -17.81 -14.70
C LEU A 534 18.27 -17.83 -15.92
N ASP A 535 17.04 -17.32 -15.79
CA ASP A 535 16.12 -17.15 -16.90
C ASP A 535 16.36 -15.81 -17.63
N GLU A 536 17.30 -15.82 -18.57
CA GLU A 536 17.68 -14.64 -19.36
C GLU A 536 16.56 -14.16 -20.32
N ARG A 537 15.56 -15.00 -20.60
CA ARG A 537 14.46 -14.66 -21.53
C ARG A 537 13.25 -14.04 -20.84
N MET A 538 13.13 -14.21 -19.53
CA MET A 538 12.00 -13.74 -18.73
C MET A 538 11.61 -12.26 -18.98
N MET A 539 12.60 -11.36 -19.10
CA MET A 539 12.32 -9.95 -19.38
C MET A 539 11.71 -9.73 -20.78
N MET A 540 12.19 -10.48 -21.78
CA MET A 540 11.67 -10.41 -23.15
C MET A 540 10.28 -11.00 -23.22
N ASP A 541 10.04 -12.14 -22.55
CA ASP A 541 8.73 -12.80 -22.54
C ASP A 541 7.65 -11.90 -21.90
N VAL A 542 7.98 -11.23 -20.80
CA VAL A 542 7.07 -10.26 -20.18
C VAL A 542 6.82 -9.06 -21.09
N LEU A 543 7.87 -8.52 -21.73
CA LEU A 543 7.75 -7.40 -22.65
C LEU A 543 6.84 -7.75 -23.84
N ASP A 544 7.08 -8.89 -24.48
CA ASP A 544 6.29 -9.41 -25.59
C ASP A 544 4.82 -9.58 -25.17
N THR A 545 4.57 -10.05 -23.94
CA THR A 545 3.21 -10.16 -23.41
C THR A 545 2.58 -8.79 -23.15
N LEU A 546 3.30 -7.85 -22.55
CA LEU A 546 2.78 -6.49 -22.38
C LEU A 546 2.45 -5.84 -23.73
N GLU A 547 3.27 -6.07 -24.76
CA GLU A 547 3.02 -5.60 -26.12
C GLU A 547 1.80 -6.30 -26.75
N ARG A 548 1.70 -7.64 -26.68
CA ARG A 548 0.56 -8.42 -27.21
C ARG A 548 -0.76 -8.02 -26.59
N TYR A 549 -0.76 -7.75 -25.28
CA TYR A 549 -1.96 -7.27 -24.58
C TYR A 549 -2.24 -5.79 -24.88
N GLY A 550 -1.25 -5.03 -25.35
CA GLY A 550 -1.38 -3.64 -25.81
C GLY A 550 -0.93 -2.58 -24.80
N PHE A 551 -0.32 -2.98 -23.67
CA PHE A 551 -0.05 -2.08 -22.53
C PHE A 551 0.95 -0.98 -22.89
N LEU A 552 1.79 -1.25 -23.88
CA LEU A 552 2.83 -0.34 -24.36
C LEU A 552 2.36 0.58 -25.51
N GLY A 553 1.12 0.40 -25.99
CA GLY A 553 0.56 1.18 -27.10
C GLY A 553 0.09 2.60 -26.73
N PHE A 554 0.25 3.01 -25.47
CA PHE A 554 -0.30 4.26 -24.95
C PHE A 554 0.79 5.33 -24.80
N PRO A 555 0.71 6.46 -25.54
CA PRO A 555 1.73 7.51 -25.50
C PRO A 555 1.98 8.12 -24.11
N GLY A 556 0.97 8.07 -23.23
CA GLY A 556 1.03 8.60 -21.87
C GLY A 556 1.61 7.63 -20.83
N GLY A 557 2.06 6.44 -21.23
CA GLY A 557 2.56 5.39 -20.34
C GLY A 557 1.59 4.21 -20.20
N ILE A 558 1.90 3.31 -19.26
CA ILE A 558 1.19 2.03 -19.11
C ILE A 558 -0.18 2.25 -18.43
N PRO A 559 -1.31 1.89 -19.07
CA PRO A 559 -2.61 2.01 -18.45
C PRO A 559 -2.81 0.93 -17.38
N THR A 560 -3.58 1.22 -16.34
CA THR A 560 -3.96 0.23 -15.31
C THR A 560 -4.87 -0.88 -15.85
N ARG A 561 -5.57 -0.65 -16.98
CA ARG A 561 -6.34 -1.63 -17.78
C ARG A 561 -6.68 -1.07 -19.17
N PHE A 562 -7.05 -1.95 -20.13
CA PHE A 562 -7.57 -1.60 -21.46
C PHE A 562 -9.02 -1.16 -21.54
N VAL A 563 -9.87 -1.52 -20.58
CA VAL A 563 -11.32 -1.24 -20.67
C VAL A 563 -11.65 0.09 -20.01
N PHE A 564 -11.88 1.11 -20.84
CA PHE A 564 -12.53 2.36 -20.46
C PHE A 564 -14.01 2.11 -20.21
N PHE A 565 -14.50 2.41 -19.01
CA PHE A 565 -15.94 2.55 -18.72
C PHE A 565 -16.50 3.85 -19.31
#